data_AF-A0A1Q3BJ26-F1
#
_entry.id   AF-A0A1Q3BJ26-F1
#
_cell.length_a   1.000
_cell.length_b   1.000
_cell.length_c   1.000
_cell.angle_alpha   90.00
_cell.angle_beta   90.00
_cell.angle_gamma   90.00
#
_symmetry.space_group_name_H-M   'P 1'
#
loop_
_entity.id
_entity.type
_entity.pdbx_description
1 polymer ?
#
loop_
_entity_poly.entity_id
_entity_poly.type
_entity_poly.pdbx_seq_one_letter_code
_entity_poly.pdbx_strand_id
1 'polypeptide(L)'
;MNTGESQNISKPPFFDGNNYSHWKARMTIFIQSLDYNLWDLIVDGPNLPTSRNENGEQISKPRSSYNDEDRMRVQMNAKAKHIIICAINSSEFNRVSSCVSTKEMWDRLEVTYEDTKQVKEAKISMLIHDYEMFIINENEDIKGPFGIALYPPKALFF
;
A
#
# COMPACT_ATOMS: atom_id res chain seq x y z
N MET A 1 -18.93 20.05 -4.15
CA MET A 1 -18.04 21.18 -3.83
C MET A 1 -16.63 20.70 -4.06
N ASN A 2 -15.92 21.30 -5.03
CA ASN A 2 -14.58 20.92 -5.41
C ASN A 2 -13.60 21.69 -4.51
N THR A 3 -13.12 21.07 -3.43
CA THR A 3 -12.12 21.68 -2.55
C THR A 3 -10.76 21.52 -3.21
N GLY A 4 -10.39 22.52 -4.00
CA GLY A 4 -9.00 22.75 -4.41
C GLY A 4 -8.19 23.12 -3.17
N GLU A 5 -7.80 22.13 -2.38
CA GLU A 5 -6.78 22.32 -1.38
C GLU A 5 -5.46 22.57 -2.12
N SER A 6 -4.95 23.79 -1.99
CA SER A 6 -3.57 24.11 -2.35
C SER A 6 -2.66 23.16 -1.56
N GLN A 7 -2.22 22.10 -2.23
CA GLN A 7 -1.31 21.12 -1.66
C GLN A 7 -0.01 21.84 -1.30
N ASN A 8 0.31 21.84 -0.01
CA ASN A 8 1.59 22.35 0.44
C ASN A 8 2.69 21.43 -0.13
N ILE A 9 3.48 21.95 -1.07
CA ILE A 9 4.51 21.18 -1.81
C ILE A 9 5.57 20.59 -0.86
N SER A 10 5.71 21.12 0.36
CA SER A 10 6.67 20.61 1.35
C SER A 10 6.12 19.50 2.25
N LYS A 11 4.82 19.20 2.20
CA LYS A 11 4.21 18.17 3.06
C LYS A 11 3.96 16.88 2.27
N PRO A 12 4.29 15.71 2.85
CA PRO A 12 3.97 14.45 2.22
C PRO A 12 2.45 14.26 2.07
N PRO A 13 1.98 13.57 1.02
CA PRO A 13 0.57 13.24 0.87
C PRO A 13 0.13 12.32 2.02
N PHE A 14 -0.97 12.67 2.69
CA PHE A 14 -1.48 11.90 3.83
C PHE A 14 -2.25 10.66 3.38
N PHE A 15 -2.12 9.58 4.13
CA PHE A 15 -2.77 8.29 3.94
C PHE A 15 -3.68 7.98 5.12
N ASP A 16 -4.96 7.87 4.83
CA ASP A 16 -6.01 7.53 5.78
C ASP A 16 -6.39 6.05 5.76
N GLY A 17 -5.73 5.23 4.92
CA GLY A 17 -6.06 3.82 4.69
C GLY A 17 -6.94 3.57 3.46
N ASN A 18 -7.38 4.61 2.75
CA ASN A 18 -8.22 4.49 1.56
C ASN A 18 -7.45 4.84 0.28
N ASN A 19 -7.89 4.27 -0.84
CA ASN A 19 -7.35 4.54 -2.18
C ASN A 19 -5.80 4.48 -2.24
N TYR A 20 -5.23 3.39 -1.73
CA TYR A 20 -3.78 3.18 -1.64
C TYR A 20 -3.07 3.40 -2.97
N SER A 21 -3.61 2.96 -4.10
CA SER A 21 -3.00 3.18 -5.42
C SER A 21 -2.81 4.66 -5.75
N HIS A 22 -3.77 5.52 -5.39
CA HIS A 22 -3.65 6.95 -5.59
C HIS A 22 -2.63 7.58 -4.64
N TRP A 23 -2.66 7.19 -3.36
CA TRP A 23 -1.68 7.65 -2.38
C TRP A 23 -0.25 7.25 -2.78
N LYS A 24 -0.04 5.98 -3.14
CA LYS A 24 1.25 5.40 -3.55
C LYS A 24 1.86 6.20 -4.71
N ALA A 25 1.09 6.48 -5.75
CA ALA A 25 1.54 7.26 -6.89
C ALA A 25 2.01 8.67 -6.48
N ARG A 26 1.23 9.36 -5.63
CA ARG A 26 1.57 10.71 -5.14
C ARG A 26 2.77 10.70 -4.20
N MET A 27 2.86 9.72 -3.32
CA MET A 27 3.97 9.57 -2.40
C MET A 27 5.28 9.28 -3.15
N THR A 28 5.22 8.42 -4.16
CA THR A 28 6.38 8.11 -5.02
C THR A 28 6.92 9.38 -5.67
N ILE A 29 6.06 10.17 -6.31
CA ILE A 29 6.43 11.44 -6.95
C ILE A 29 6.99 12.42 -5.91
N PHE A 30 6.36 12.52 -4.74
CA PHE A 30 6.81 13.39 -3.66
C PHE A 30 8.24 13.05 -3.22
N ILE A 31 8.53 11.78 -2.94
CA ILE A 31 9.88 11.33 -2.51
C ILE A 31 10.90 11.57 -3.61
N GLN A 32 10.58 11.21 -4.86
CA GLN A 32 11.46 11.44 -6.01
C GLN A 32 11.78 12.93 -6.22
N SER A 33 10.80 13.82 -5.99
CA SER A 33 11.00 15.26 -6.10
C SER A 33 11.84 15.84 -4.96
N LEU A 34 11.89 15.18 -3.80
CA LEU A 34 12.72 15.60 -2.67
C LEU A 34 14.18 15.19 -2.86
N ASP A 35 14.41 13.92 -3.22
CA ASP A 35 15.72 13.33 -3.46
C ASP A 35 15.53 11.93 -4.04
N TYR A 36 15.94 11.72 -5.29
CA TYR A 36 15.77 10.44 -5.97
C TYR A 36 16.51 9.29 -5.26
N ASN A 37 17.62 9.56 -4.58
CA ASN A 37 18.35 8.54 -3.83
C ASN A 37 17.54 8.02 -2.62
N LEU A 38 16.56 8.79 -2.12
CA LEU A 38 15.63 8.29 -1.10
C LEU A 38 14.66 7.28 -1.70
N TRP A 39 14.24 7.47 -2.96
CA TRP A 39 13.38 6.51 -3.65
C TRP A 39 14.12 5.20 -3.90
N ASP A 40 15.35 5.26 -4.41
CA ASP A 40 16.18 4.07 -4.63
C ASP A 40 16.38 3.29 -3.31
N LEU A 41 16.65 3.99 -2.20
CA LEU A 41 16.77 3.37 -0.87
C LEU A 41 15.50 2.65 -0.41
N ILE A 42 14.31 3.16 -0.77
CA ILE A 42 13.03 2.54 -0.40
C ILE A 42 12.77 1.29 -1.24
N VAL A 43 13.06 1.34 -2.53
CA VAL A 43 12.79 0.22 -3.45
C VAL A 43 13.81 -0.89 -3.27
N ASP A 44 15.10 -0.57 -3.36
CA ASP A 44 16.20 -1.54 -3.33
C ASP A 44 16.54 -1.97 -1.90
N GLY A 45 16.22 -1.10 -0.93
CA GLY A 45 16.49 -1.31 0.47
C GLY A 45 17.74 -0.59 0.91
N PRO A 46 17.75 -0.02 2.13
CA PRO A 46 18.99 0.50 2.66
C PRO A 46 19.95 -0.67 2.85
N ASN A 47 21.10 -0.61 2.20
CA ASN A 47 22.27 -1.43 2.53
C ASN A 47 22.75 -1.05 3.94
N LEU A 48 21.97 -1.37 4.98
CA LEU A 48 22.25 -0.94 6.33
C LEU A 48 23.62 -1.47 6.77
N PRO A 49 24.37 -0.70 7.56
CA PRO A 49 25.69 -1.12 8.00
C PRO A 49 25.64 -2.47 8.71
N THR A 50 26.35 -3.44 8.12
CA THR A 50 26.47 -4.80 8.64
C THR A 50 27.93 -5.16 8.79
N SER A 51 28.22 -6.07 9.72
CA SER A 51 29.55 -6.63 9.98
C SER A 51 29.44 -8.13 10.11
N ARG A 52 30.55 -8.84 9.91
CA ARG A 52 30.61 -10.28 10.09
C ARG A 52 31.00 -10.62 11.54
N ASN A 53 30.25 -11.49 12.21
CA ASN A 53 30.64 -11.99 13.53
C ASN A 53 31.72 -13.08 13.41
N GLU A 54 32.21 -13.57 14.56
CA GLU A 54 33.22 -14.64 14.65
C GLU A 54 32.79 -15.93 13.94
N ASN A 55 31.47 -16.17 13.84
CA ASN A 55 30.88 -17.34 13.18
C ASN A 55 30.66 -17.15 11.66
N GLY A 56 31.01 -16.00 11.10
CA GLY A 56 30.81 -15.71 9.68
C GLY A 56 29.42 -15.15 9.33
N GLU A 57 28.53 -14.95 10.30
CA GLU A 57 27.17 -14.44 10.11
C GLU A 57 27.16 -12.91 9.97
N GLN A 58 26.26 -12.40 9.15
CA GLN A 58 26.06 -10.97 8.96
C GLN A 58 25.18 -10.42 10.07
N ILE A 59 25.74 -9.55 10.91
CA ILE A 59 25.05 -8.89 12.02
C ILE A 59 25.02 -7.38 11.78
N SER A 60 24.07 -6.69 12.42
CA SER A 60 24.05 -5.22 12.43
C SER A 60 25.35 -4.68 13.02
N LYS A 61 25.99 -3.78 12.28
CA LYS A 61 27.23 -3.15 12.71
C LYS A 61 26.94 -2.24 13.92
N PRO A 62 27.78 -2.23 14.98
CA PRO A 62 27.56 -1.35 16.12
C PRO A 62 27.79 0.12 15.71
N ARG A 63 26.92 1.02 16.19
CA ARG A 63 26.96 2.46 15.85
C ARG A 63 28.32 3.13 16.09
N SER A 64 29.06 2.69 17.09
CA SER A 64 30.40 3.18 17.43
C SER A 64 31.43 2.94 16.31
N SER A 65 31.19 1.97 15.43
CA SER A 65 32.10 1.58 14.35
C SER A 65 31.70 2.13 12.97
N TYR A 66 30.66 2.96 12.89
CA TYR A 66 30.19 3.53 11.64
C TYR A 66 31.20 4.49 11.04
N ASN A 67 31.55 4.27 9.78
CA ASN A 67 32.25 5.24 8.95
C ASN A 67 31.25 6.30 8.41
N ASP A 68 31.74 7.28 7.66
CA ASP A 68 30.89 8.36 7.14
C ASP A 68 29.80 7.85 6.19
N GLU A 69 30.12 6.86 5.36
CA GLU A 69 29.16 6.25 4.44
C GLU A 69 28.04 5.50 5.16
N ASP A 70 28.38 4.74 6.22
CA ASP A 70 27.44 4.05 7.09
C ASP A 70 26.48 5.05 7.75
N ARG A 71 27.02 6.19 8.22
CA ARG A 71 26.23 7.27 8.82
C ARG A 71 25.30 7.91 7.80
N MET A 72 25.76 8.16 6.58
CA MET A 72 24.93 8.67 5.49
C MET A 72 23.78 7.72 5.18
N ARG A 73 24.05 6.42 5.00
CA ARG A 73 23.01 5.41 4.73
C ARG A 73 21.96 5.34 5.84
N VAL A 74 22.38 5.33 7.11
CA VAL A 74 21.46 5.31 8.26
C VAL A 74 20.65 6.61 8.36
N GLN A 75 21.27 7.76 8.08
CA GLN A 75 20.59 9.06 8.09
C GLN A 75 19.54 9.15 6.97
N MET A 76 19.86 8.68 5.76
CA MET A 76 18.91 8.65 4.65
C MET A 76 17.73 7.74 4.95
N ASN A 77 17.97 6.54 5.48
CA ASN A 77 16.90 5.66 5.93
C ASN A 77 16.05 6.35 7.02
N ALA A 78 16.66 7.02 8.01
CA ALA A 78 15.90 7.74 9.03
C ALA A 78 15.03 8.87 8.45
N LYS A 79 15.56 9.62 7.47
CA LYS A 79 14.81 10.66 6.74
C LYS A 79 13.62 10.05 5.98
N ALA A 80 13.83 8.94 5.27
CA ALA A 80 12.79 8.25 4.54
C ALA A 80 11.71 7.67 5.49
N LYS A 81 12.10 7.08 6.63
CA LYS A 81 11.15 6.63 7.68
C LYS A 81 10.30 7.80 8.18
N HIS A 82 10.93 8.95 8.44
CA HIS A 82 10.21 10.13 8.91
C HIS A 82 9.16 10.61 7.90
N ILE A 83 9.51 10.65 6.61
CA ILE A 83 8.57 11.01 5.53
C ILE A 83 7.34 10.09 5.55
N ILE A 84 7.55 8.76 5.60
CA ILE A 84 6.44 7.80 5.64
C ILE A 84 5.60 7.96 6.92
N ILE A 85 6.22 8.09 8.09
CA ILE A 85 5.50 8.25 9.37
C ILE A 85 4.63 9.51 9.38
N CYS A 86 5.14 10.63 8.86
CA CYS A 86 4.38 11.88 8.74
C CYS A 86 3.22 11.80 7.75
N ALA A 87 3.25 10.82 6.85
CA ALA A 87 2.30 10.64 5.79
C ALA A 87 1.17 9.66 6.11
N ILE A 88 1.18 8.99 7.27
CA ILE A 88 0.24 7.92 7.57
C ILE A 88 -0.52 8.21 8.87
N ASN A 89 -1.74 7.67 8.98
CA ASN A 89 -2.53 7.76 10.20
C ASN A 89 -1.97 6.84 11.32
N SER A 90 -2.53 6.94 12.53
CA SER A 90 -2.09 6.14 13.69
C SER A 90 -2.28 4.62 13.53
N SER A 91 -3.30 4.19 12.79
CA SER A 91 -3.55 2.76 12.54
C SER A 91 -2.44 2.17 11.67
N GLU A 92 -2.08 2.87 10.59
CA GLU A 92 -1.00 2.48 9.69
C GLU A 92 0.35 2.59 10.37
N PHE A 93 0.58 3.62 11.17
CA PHE A 93 1.78 3.74 11.99
C PHE A 93 1.99 2.49 12.86
N ASN A 94 0.96 2.04 13.58
CA ASN A 94 1.07 0.86 14.42
C ASN A 94 1.50 -0.39 13.64
N ARG A 95 1.04 -0.54 12.38
CA ARG A 95 1.41 -1.67 11.52
C ARG A 95 2.88 -1.68 11.12
N VAL A 96 3.47 -0.51 10.87
CA VAL A 96 4.84 -0.38 10.36
C VAL A 96 5.86 0.02 11.43
N SER A 97 5.40 0.30 12.66
CA SER A 97 6.24 0.83 13.76
C SER A 97 7.42 -0.07 14.13
N SER A 98 7.29 -1.38 13.98
CA SER A 98 8.35 -2.36 14.26
C SER A 98 9.35 -2.55 13.13
N CYS A 99 9.10 -2.00 11.94
CA CYS A 99 9.95 -2.17 10.78
C CYS A 99 11.31 -1.49 10.96
N VAL A 100 12.37 -2.20 10.60
CA VAL A 100 13.76 -1.76 10.79
C VAL A 100 14.15 -0.72 9.73
N SER A 101 13.72 -0.92 8.48
CA SER A 101 14.03 -0.06 7.33
C SER A 101 12.79 0.62 6.76
N THR A 102 12.97 1.72 6.03
CA THR A 102 11.86 2.32 5.27
C THR A 102 11.36 1.39 4.17
N LYS A 103 12.24 0.59 3.55
CA LYS A 103 11.83 -0.46 2.62
C LYS A 103 10.82 -1.41 3.25
N GLU A 104 11.13 -1.93 4.44
CA GLU A 104 10.22 -2.85 5.12
C GLU A 104 8.88 -2.17 5.47
N MET A 105 8.89 -0.87 5.83
CA MET A 105 7.64 -0.12 5.99
C MET A 105 6.84 -0.03 4.69
N TRP A 106 7.52 0.26 3.57
CA TRP A 106 6.91 0.39 2.25
C TRP A 106 6.33 -0.94 1.75
N ASP A 107 7.15 -1.99 1.76
CA ASP A 107 6.77 -3.35 1.37
C ASP A 107 5.57 -3.83 2.22
N ARG A 108 5.55 -3.52 3.53
CA ARG A 108 4.43 -3.88 4.41
C ARG A 108 3.13 -3.15 4.06
N LEU A 109 3.21 -1.88 3.66
CA LEU A 109 2.05 -1.14 3.16
C LEU A 109 1.58 -1.72 1.82
N GLU A 110 2.49 -2.05 0.90
CA GLU A 110 2.16 -2.68 -0.39
C GLU A 110 1.41 -4.00 -0.18
N VAL A 111 1.97 -4.93 0.61
CA VAL A 111 1.33 -6.21 0.94
C VAL A 111 -0.05 -6.00 1.54
N THR A 112 -0.17 -5.08 2.51
CA THR A 112 -1.46 -4.86 3.20
C THR A 112 -2.56 -4.39 2.24
N TYR A 113 -2.24 -3.52 1.28
CA TYR A 113 -3.24 -2.81 0.48
C TYR A 113 -3.40 -3.29 -0.95
N GLU A 114 -2.34 -3.82 -1.57
CA GLU A 114 -2.41 -4.40 -2.91
C GLU A 114 -3.04 -5.80 -2.88
N ASP A 115 -2.70 -6.64 -1.89
CA ASP A 115 -3.34 -7.96 -1.73
C ASP A 115 -4.82 -7.80 -1.40
N THR A 116 -5.17 -6.79 -0.58
CA THR A 116 -6.57 -6.47 -0.29
C THR A 116 -7.32 -6.00 -1.54
N LYS A 117 -6.67 -5.25 -2.43
CA LYS A 117 -7.29 -4.80 -3.68
C LYS A 117 -7.59 -5.98 -4.60
N GLN A 118 -6.61 -6.87 -4.81
CA GLN A 118 -6.81 -8.08 -5.64
C GLN A 118 -7.93 -8.96 -5.08
N VAL A 119 -7.98 -9.17 -3.76
CA VAL A 119 -9.06 -9.91 -3.11
C VAL A 119 -10.42 -9.22 -3.29
N LYS A 120 -10.47 -7.88 -3.21
CA LYS A 120 -11.70 -7.11 -3.45
C LYS A 120 -12.16 -7.22 -4.91
N GLU A 121 -11.25 -7.09 -5.87
CA GLU A 121 -11.54 -7.21 -7.30
C GLU A 121 -11.97 -8.63 -7.67
N ALA A 122 -11.35 -9.66 -7.09
CA ALA A 122 -11.76 -11.05 -7.25
C ALA A 122 -13.19 -11.27 -6.72
N LYS A 123 -13.52 -10.74 -5.54
CA LYS A 123 -14.88 -10.81 -5.00
C LYS A 123 -15.92 -10.10 -5.88
N ILE A 124 -15.59 -8.93 -6.42
CA ILE A 124 -16.48 -8.21 -7.36
C ILE A 124 -16.68 -9.05 -8.63
N SER A 125 -15.59 -9.60 -9.18
CA SER A 125 -15.65 -10.42 -10.40
C SER A 125 -16.48 -11.68 -10.18
N MET A 126 -16.34 -12.34 -9.03
CA MET A 126 -17.18 -13.48 -8.65
C MET A 126 -18.66 -13.10 -8.57
N LEU A 127 -18.99 -11.97 -7.92
CA LEU A 127 -20.39 -11.51 -7.81
C LEU A 127 -21.00 -11.16 -9.17
N ILE A 128 -20.21 -10.56 -10.08
CA ILE A 128 -20.65 -10.28 -11.46
C ILE A 128 -20.92 -11.60 -12.18
N HIS A 129 -20.01 -12.57 -12.07
CA HIS A 129 -20.17 -13.88 -12.70
C HIS A 129 -21.41 -14.62 -12.19
N ASP A 130 -21.63 -14.63 -10.86
CA ASP A 130 -22.83 -15.24 -10.26
C ASP A 130 -24.09 -14.55 -10.79
N TYR A 131 -24.11 -13.21 -10.85
CA TYR A 131 -25.24 -12.44 -11.40
C TYR A 131 -25.51 -12.78 -12.88
N GLU A 132 -24.47 -12.81 -13.72
CA GLU A 132 -24.60 -13.20 -15.13
C GLU A 132 -25.15 -14.63 -15.28
N MET A 133 -24.69 -15.57 -14.44
CA MET A 133 -25.18 -16.95 -14.45
C MET A 133 -26.66 -17.05 -14.03
N PHE A 134 -27.12 -16.24 -13.07
CA PHE A 134 -28.55 -16.14 -12.75
C PHE A 134 -29.36 -15.63 -13.95
N ILE A 135 -28.91 -14.58 -14.65
CA ILE A 135 -29.59 -14.02 -15.82
C ILE A 135 -29.62 -15.01 -16.99
N ILE A 136 -28.55 -15.78 -17.22
CA ILE A 136 -28.50 -16.79 -18.28
C ILE A 136 -29.49 -17.93 -17.98
N ASN A 137 -29.53 -18.42 -16.73
CA ASN A 137 -30.47 -19.46 -16.32
C ASN A 137 -31.94 -19.00 -16.37
N GLU A 138 -32.22 -17.70 -16.22
CA GLU A 138 -33.57 -17.13 -16.39
C GLU A 138 -33.98 -16.97 -17.88
N ASN A 139 -33.01 -16.87 -18.80
CA ASN A 139 -33.24 -16.70 -20.24
C ASN A 139 -33.20 -18.02 -21.03
N GLU A 140 -32.82 -19.14 -20.41
CA GLU A 140 -33.06 -20.48 -20.97
C GLU A 140 -34.56 -20.81 -20.85
N ASP A 141 -35.20 -21.06 -22.00
CA ASP A 141 -36.63 -21.30 -22.21
C ASP A 141 -37.39 -21.83 -20.97
N ILE A 142 -38.28 -21.00 -20.39
CA ILE A 142 -39.24 -21.41 -19.36
C ILE A 142 -40.27 -22.35 -20.00
N LYS A 143 -39.89 -23.61 -20.17
CA LYS A 143 -40.78 -24.75 -20.44
C LYS A 143 -40.62 -25.81 -19.36
N GLY A 144 -40.80 -25.39 -18.11
CA GLY A 144 -40.95 -26.24 -16.93
C GLY A 144 -42.16 -25.77 -16.10
N PRO A 145 -42.97 -26.68 -15.52
CA PRO A 145 -44.39 -26.44 -15.23
C PRO A 145 -44.72 -25.61 -13.96
N PHE A 146 -43.80 -24.85 -13.39
CA PHE A 146 -44.10 -24.05 -12.20
C PHE A 146 -43.55 -22.64 -12.34
N GLY A 147 -44.41 -21.76 -12.85
CA GLY A 147 -44.21 -20.32 -12.78
C GLY A 147 -44.21 -19.85 -11.32
N ILE A 148 -43.07 -19.33 -10.86
CA ILE A 148 -43.03 -18.43 -9.73
C ILE A 148 -42.47 -17.12 -10.28
N ALA A 149 -43.37 -16.18 -10.55
CA ALA A 149 -42.99 -14.81 -10.85
C ALA A 149 -42.44 -14.19 -9.56
N LEU A 150 -41.11 -14.19 -9.40
CA LEU A 150 -40.46 -13.32 -8.44
C LEU A 150 -40.13 -12.01 -9.16
N TYR A 151 -40.82 -10.95 -8.73
CA TYR A 151 -40.56 -9.59 -9.18
C TYR A 151 -39.07 -9.24 -8.99
N PRO A 152 -38.42 -8.58 -9.95
CA PRO A 152 -37.10 -8.01 -9.71
C PRO A 152 -37.21 -6.95 -8.58
N PRO A 153 -36.30 -6.94 -7.59
CA PRO A 153 -36.20 -5.85 -6.65
C PRO A 153 -35.94 -4.57 -7.46
N LYS A 154 -36.91 -3.67 -7.45
CA LYS A 154 -36.73 -2.32 -7.98
C LYS A 154 -35.42 -1.78 -7.45
N ALA A 155 -34.59 -1.30 -8.37
CA ALA A 155 -33.51 -0.39 -8.06
C ALA A 155 -34.03 0.68 -7.10
N LEU A 156 -33.59 0.65 -5.85
CA LEU A 156 -33.70 1.78 -4.95
C LEU A 156 -32.52 2.71 -5.28
N PHE A 157 -32.69 3.47 -6.36
CA PHE A 157 -32.13 4.81 -6.44
C PHE A 157 -33.13 5.74 -5.76
N PHE A 158 -32.85 6.09 -4.50
CA PHE A 158 -33.01 7.43 -3.91
C PHE A 158 -32.12 7.50 -2.68
#